data_AF-A0A554MLW4-F1
#
_entry.id   AF-A0A554MLW4-F1
#
_cell.length_a   1.000
_cell.length_b   1.000
_cell.length_c   1.000
_cell.angle_alpha   90.00
_cell.angle_beta   90.00
_cell.angle_gamma   90.00
#
_symmetry.space_group_name_H-M   'P 1'
#
loop_
_entity.id
_entity.type
_entity.pdbx_description
1 polymer ?
#
loop_
_entity_poly.entity_id
_entity_poly.type
_entity_poly.pdbx_seq_one_letter_code
_entity_poly.pdbx_strand_id
1 'polypeptide(L)'
;MIVIEGIIGAGKTTFSHGLHKKIARSTLYLEPVNSNPYLDKFYKDPARWGLEMQYFLMAKRFQMHVEGIYKEWSEGTTTIFDRSIYGDRAFAEVLHDDGFIDDMGYQSYLQHRQCMEKQLLKPQLVIHLNVGIETAIERVRQRGRECESGISGTYLKSLNNAYLKILGELQKDTTVETIPWDQDRTEDEIQFEVSAICKRHASKFIRHEGLSHPKTQPTQQSAPRQMVAT
;
A
#
# COMPACT_ATOMS: atom_id res chain seq x y z
N MET A 1 9.03 -0.56 7.25
CA MET A 1 7.79 -0.44 6.46
C MET A 1 7.29 0.99 6.43
N ILE A 2 7.17 1.51 5.22
CA ILE A 2 6.65 2.84 4.88
C ILE A 2 5.43 2.66 3.97
N VAL A 3 4.39 3.43 4.20
CA VAL A 3 3.15 3.37 3.41
C VAL A 3 2.88 4.73 2.80
N ILE A 4 2.52 4.75 1.52
CA ILE A 4 2.03 5.93 0.83
C ILE A 4 0.51 5.83 0.76
N GLU A 5 -0.18 6.81 1.33
CA GLU A 5 -1.64 6.90 1.32
C GLU A 5 -2.11 8.16 0.56
N GLY A 6 -3.35 8.12 0.09
CA GLY A 6 -3.97 9.19 -0.68
C GLY A 6 -5.12 8.68 -1.55
N ILE A 7 -5.96 9.61 -2.00
CA ILE A 7 -7.10 9.28 -2.87
C ILE A 7 -6.66 8.75 -4.24
N ILE A 8 -7.64 8.23 -5.00
CA ILE A 8 -7.42 7.89 -6.41
C ILE A 8 -6.98 9.16 -7.15
N GLY A 9 -5.97 9.08 -8.02
CA GLY A 9 -5.42 10.24 -8.71
C GLY A 9 -4.38 11.05 -7.91
N ALA A 10 -4.07 10.67 -6.66
CA ALA A 10 -3.13 11.45 -5.85
C ALA A 10 -1.64 11.34 -6.26
N GLY A 11 -1.27 10.48 -7.20
CA GLY A 11 0.14 10.30 -7.63
C GLY A 11 0.97 9.36 -6.75
N LYS A 12 0.33 8.50 -5.95
CA LYS A 12 0.99 7.56 -5.03
C LYS A 12 2.03 6.65 -5.69
N THR A 13 1.69 6.06 -6.84
CA THR A 13 2.59 5.15 -7.58
C THR A 13 3.87 5.88 -7.99
N THR A 14 3.75 7.09 -8.56
CA THR A 14 4.89 7.93 -8.94
C THR A 14 5.76 8.26 -7.74
N PHE A 15 5.16 8.69 -6.63
CA PHE A 15 5.88 9.01 -5.41
C PHE A 15 6.59 7.77 -4.82
N SER A 16 5.92 6.62 -4.80
CA SER A 16 6.46 5.37 -4.27
C SER A 16 7.67 4.88 -5.07
N HIS A 17 7.66 5.04 -6.40
CA HIS A 17 8.83 4.81 -7.25
C HIS A 17 9.99 5.76 -6.92
N GLY A 18 9.69 7.05 -6.71
CA GLY A 18 10.70 8.02 -6.29
C GLY A 18 11.37 7.61 -4.97
N LEU A 19 10.58 7.17 -3.99
CA LEU A 19 11.07 6.67 -2.71
C LEU A 19 11.93 5.41 -2.86
N HIS A 20 11.47 4.45 -3.67
CA HIS A 20 12.21 3.22 -3.95
C HIS A 20 13.58 3.48 -4.60
N LYS A 21 13.64 4.41 -5.56
CA LYS A 21 14.89 4.83 -6.21
C LYS A 21 15.86 5.49 -5.24
N LYS A 22 15.35 6.21 -4.23
CA LYS A 22 16.17 6.89 -3.24
C LYS A 22 16.75 5.95 -2.18
N ILE A 23 15.99 4.94 -1.77
CA ILE A 23 16.37 4.04 -0.68
C ILE A 23 17.11 2.83 -1.25
N ALA A 24 18.43 2.81 -1.07
CA ALA A 24 19.34 1.83 -1.66
C ALA A 24 18.94 0.36 -1.47
N ARG A 25 18.40 -0.01 -0.30
CA ARG A 25 17.86 -1.36 -0.02
C ARG A 25 16.39 -1.26 0.31
N SER A 26 15.56 -1.21 -0.73
CA SER A 26 14.11 -1.19 -0.54
C SER A 26 13.40 -2.20 -1.44
N THR A 27 12.22 -2.63 -0.98
CA THR A 27 11.27 -3.42 -1.79
C THR A 27 10.00 -2.60 -1.95
N LEU A 28 9.53 -2.45 -3.18
CA LEU A 28 8.30 -1.72 -3.50
C LEU A 28 7.15 -2.69 -3.83
N TYR A 29 6.04 -2.55 -3.12
CA TYR A 29 4.78 -3.25 -3.40
C TYR A 29 3.77 -2.25 -3.96
N LEU A 30 3.33 -2.49 -5.19
CA LEU A 30 2.34 -1.66 -5.88
C LEU A 30 0.92 -2.21 -5.76
N GLU A 31 -0.07 -1.34 -5.90
CA GLU A 31 -1.47 -1.77 -6.02
C GLU A 31 -1.63 -2.78 -7.18
N PRO A 32 -2.30 -3.94 -6.97
CA PRO A 32 -2.46 -4.96 -8.00
C PRO A 32 -3.58 -4.60 -9.00
N VAL A 33 -3.49 -3.44 -9.65
CA VAL A 33 -4.54 -2.91 -10.55
C VAL A 33 -4.76 -3.84 -11.74
N ASN A 34 -3.68 -4.19 -12.45
CA ASN A 34 -3.77 -4.93 -13.72
C ASN A 34 -4.15 -6.41 -13.53
N SER A 35 -3.94 -6.96 -12.34
CA SER A 35 -4.24 -8.36 -12.01
C SER A 35 -5.51 -8.53 -11.19
N ASN A 36 -6.29 -7.45 -10.99
CA ASN A 36 -7.53 -7.48 -10.22
C ASN A 36 -8.72 -7.89 -11.11
N PRO A 37 -9.28 -9.10 -10.96
CA PRO A 37 -10.39 -9.58 -11.80
C PRO A 37 -11.73 -8.90 -11.48
N TYR A 38 -11.79 -8.09 -10.43
CA TYR A 38 -13.00 -7.39 -9.99
C TYR A 38 -13.02 -5.91 -10.38
N LEU A 39 -11.88 -5.30 -10.74
CA LEU A 39 -11.80 -3.85 -10.90
C LEU A 39 -12.77 -3.32 -11.96
N ASP A 40 -12.73 -3.90 -13.17
CA ASP A 40 -13.62 -3.50 -14.26
C ASP A 40 -15.09 -3.84 -13.97
N LYS A 41 -15.33 -4.91 -13.22
CA LYS A 41 -16.69 -5.33 -12.84
C LYS A 41 -17.29 -4.39 -11.81
N PHE A 42 -16.49 -3.98 -10.83
CA PHE A 42 -16.85 -3.02 -9.80
C PHE A 42 -17.25 -1.67 -10.40
N TYR A 43 -16.45 -1.12 -11.30
CA TYR A 43 -16.81 0.17 -11.91
C TYR A 43 -18.05 0.11 -12.81
N LYS A 44 -18.43 -1.08 -13.29
CA LYS A 44 -19.69 -1.29 -14.04
C LYS A 44 -20.90 -1.52 -13.14
N ASP A 45 -20.73 -2.22 -12.03
CA ASP A 45 -21.79 -2.54 -11.07
C ASP A 45 -21.22 -2.64 -9.64
N PRO A 46 -21.08 -1.48 -8.95
CA PRO A 46 -20.53 -1.44 -7.60
C PRO A 46 -21.41 -2.18 -6.58
N ALA A 47 -22.73 -2.20 -6.78
CA ALA A 47 -23.66 -2.90 -5.88
C ALA A 47 -23.44 -4.42 -5.92
N ARG A 48 -23.17 -4.99 -7.09
CA ARG A 48 -22.93 -6.42 -7.22
C ARG A 48 -21.52 -6.85 -6.81
N TRP A 49 -20.51 -6.04 -7.10
CA TRP A 49 -19.10 -6.45 -7.01
C TRP A 49 -18.28 -5.70 -5.96
N GLY A 50 -18.86 -4.70 -5.30
CA GLY A 50 -18.19 -3.86 -4.31
C GLY A 50 -17.59 -4.70 -3.19
N LEU A 51 -18.39 -5.57 -2.58
CA LEU A 51 -17.96 -6.41 -1.47
C LEU A 51 -16.85 -7.38 -1.87
N GLU A 52 -17.01 -8.12 -2.97
CA GLU A 52 -16.01 -9.06 -3.48
C GLU A 52 -14.69 -8.38 -3.82
N MET A 53 -14.75 -7.17 -4.42
CA MET A 53 -13.56 -6.37 -4.69
C MET A 53 -12.84 -6.01 -3.39
N GLN A 54 -13.56 -5.59 -2.34
CA GLN A 54 -12.95 -5.26 -1.05
C GLN A 54 -12.28 -6.47 -0.38
N TYR A 55 -12.91 -7.65 -0.42
CA TYR A 55 -12.29 -8.88 0.10
C TYR A 55 -11.03 -9.28 -0.69
N PHE A 56 -11.07 -9.18 -2.02
CA PHE A 56 -9.92 -9.48 -2.87
C PHE A 56 -8.74 -8.55 -2.55
N LEU A 57 -8.99 -7.25 -2.47
CA LEU A 57 -7.96 -6.25 -2.17
C LEU A 57 -7.41 -6.44 -0.75
N MET A 58 -8.26 -6.69 0.25
CA MET A 58 -7.86 -6.98 1.61
C MET A 58 -6.92 -8.19 1.68
N ALA A 59 -7.28 -9.31 1.03
CA ALA A 59 -6.45 -10.52 1.02
C ALA A 59 -5.09 -10.28 0.34
N LYS A 60 -5.07 -9.57 -0.80
CA LYS A 60 -3.82 -9.22 -1.49
C LYS A 60 -2.93 -8.32 -0.65
N ARG A 61 -3.50 -7.32 0.03
CA ARG A 61 -2.73 -6.42 0.89
C ARG A 61 -2.20 -7.11 2.13
N PHE A 62 -2.98 -8.00 2.73
CA PHE A 62 -2.51 -8.83 3.82
C PHE A 62 -1.31 -9.66 3.40
N GLN A 63 -1.40 -10.35 2.25
CA GLN A 63 -0.29 -11.14 1.68
C GLN A 63 0.96 -10.27 1.47
N MET A 64 0.82 -9.15 0.75
CA MET A 64 1.93 -8.23 0.47
C MET A 64 2.56 -7.69 1.76
N HIS A 65 1.76 -7.41 2.78
CA HIS A 65 2.23 -6.92 4.08
C HIS A 65 3.07 -7.98 4.80
N VAL A 66 2.60 -9.23 4.88
CA VAL A 66 3.33 -10.33 5.49
C VAL A 66 4.64 -10.59 4.76
N GLU A 67 4.62 -10.64 3.42
CA GLU A 67 5.82 -10.77 2.59
C GLU A 67 6.81 -9.62 2.82
N GLY A 68 6.30 -8.39 2.93
CA GLY A 68 7.10 -7.21 3.23
C GLY A 68 7.82 -7.34 4.56
N ILE A 69 7.11 -7.65 5.65
CA ILE A 69 7.71 -7.88 6.98
C ILE A 69 8.79 -8.96 6.90
N TYR A 70 8.52 -10.07 6.22
CA TYR A 70 9.50 -11.14 6.04
C TYR A 70 10.77 -10.64 5.34
N LYS A 71 10.64 -9.84 4.28
CA LYS A 71 11.79 -9.23 3.59
C LYS A 71 12.55 -8.20 4.45
N GLU A 72 11.86 -7.43 5.27
CA GLU A 72 12.52 -6.52 6.20
C GLU A 72 13.40 -7.31 7.18
N TRP A 73 12.88 -8.42 7.70
CA TRP A 73 13.56 -9.24 8.69
C TRP A 73 14.69 -10.10 8.10
N SER A 74 14.45 -10.75 6.97
CA SER A 74 15.40 -11.69 6.36
C SER A 74 16.48 -11.00 5.52
N GLU A 75 16.15 -9.89 4.84
CA GLU A 75 17.06 -9.23 3.89
C GLU A 75 17.52 -7.84 4.39
N GLY A 76 16.94 -7.33 5.48
CA GLY A 76 17.24 -5.98 5.97
C GLY A 76 16.85 -4.90 4.97
N THR A 77 15.79 -5.11 4.18
CA THR A 77 15.28 -4.13 3.19
C THR A 77 14.16 -3.28 3.78
N THR A 78 14.11 -1.99 3.44
CA THR A 78 12.97 -1.14 3.79
C THR A 78 11.82 -1.41 2.82
N THR A 79 10.69 -1.86 3.31
CA THR A 79 9.50 -2.10 2.48
C THR A 79 8.67 -0.83 2.33
N ILE A 80 8.24 -0.58 1.08
CA ILE A 80 7.41 0.55 0.67
C ILE A 80 6.11 0.01 0.07
N PHE A 81 4.97 0.51 0.53
CA PHE A 81 3.66 0.14 0.01
C PHE A 81 2.95 1.32 -0.66
N ASP A 82 2.56 1.15 -1.92
CA ASP A 82 1.53 1.97 -2.56
C ASP A 82 0.16 1.53 -2.03
N ARG A 83 -0.30 2.20 -0.97
CA ARG A 83 -1.47 1.87 -0.14
C ARG A 83 -1.33 0.61 0.73
N SER A 84 -1.86 0.69 1.95
CA SER A 84 -1.86 -0.44 2.90
C SER A 84 -3.25 -1.02 3.14
N ILE A 85 -3.32 -2.12 3.89
CA ILE A 85 -4.59 -2.67 4.39
C ILE A 85 -5.36 -1.66 5.25
N TYR A 86 -4.65 -0.79 5.99
CA TYR A 86 -5.26 0.20 6.87
C TYR A 86 -6.04 1.26 6.10
N GLY A 87 -5.45 1.78 5.01
CA GLY A 87 -6.10 2.73 4.12
C GLY A 87 -7.22 2.11 3.29
N ASP A 88 -7.18 0.79 3.04
CA ASP A 88 -8.22 0.12 2.23
C ASP A 88 -9.61 0.21 2.85
N ARG A 89 -9.67 0.28 4.18
CA ARG A 89 -10.93 0.41 4.90
C ARG A 89 -11.76 1.61 4.42
N ALA A 90 -11.11 2.68 3.95
CA ALA A 90 -11.81 3.85 3.41
C ALA A 90 -12.78 3.48 2.28
N PHE A 91 -12.39 2.55 1.40
CA PHE A 91 -13.22 2.13 0.28
C PHE A 91 -14.43 1.33 0.73
N ALA A 92 -14.23 0.38 1.65
CA ALA A 92 -15.34 -0.41 2.19
C ALA A 92 -16.33 0.47 2.98
N GLU A 93 -15.84 1.44 3.75
CA GLU A 93 -16.69 2.41 4.48
C GLU A 93 -17.52 3.25 3.51
N VAL A 94 -16.90 3.85 2.48
CA VAL A 94 -17.64 4.65 1.49
C VAL A 94 -18.64 3.80 0.69
N LEU A 95 -18.29 2.57 0.32
CA LEU A 95 -19.22 1.70 -0.40
C LEU A 95 -20.42 1.27 0.45
N HIS A 96 -20.22 1.12 1.76
CA HIS A 96 -21.33 0.87 2.70
C HIS A 96 -22.19 2.12 2.85
N ASP A 97 -21.59 3.29 3.07
CA ASP A 97 -22.30 4.57 3.19
C ASP A 97 -23.10 4.93 1.93
N ASP A 98 -22.57 4.64 0.75
CA ASP A 98 -23.24 4.85 -0.54
C ASP A 98 -24.29 3.76 -0.86
N GLY A 99 -24.46 2.75 0.00
CA GLY A 99 -25.46 1.68 -0.15
C GLY A 99 -25.09 0.58 -1.15
N PHE A 100 -23.83 0.50 -1.58
CA PHE A 100 -23.33 -0.57 -2.47
C PHE A 100 -22.92 -1.83 -1.70
N ILE A 101 -22.65 -1.72 -0.41
CA ILE A 101 -22.45 -2.85 0.51
C ILE A 101 -23.53 -2.74 1.59
N ASP A 102 -24.21 -3.84 1.89
CA ASP A 102 -25.21 -3.87 2.96
C ASP A 102 -24.57 -4.04 4.35
N ASP A 103 -25.35 -3.86 5.41
CA ASP A 103 -24.86 -3.96 6.79
C ASP A 103 -24.22 -5.32 7.07
N MET A 104 -24.83 -6.40 6.60
CA MET A 104 -24.33 -7.76 6.84
C MET A 104 -22.97 -7.99 6.15
N GLY A 105 -22.85 -7.56 4.89
CA GLY A 105 -21.62 -7.62 4.11
C GLY A 105 -20.52 -6.77 4.73
N TYR A 106 -20.84 -5.55 5.16
CA TYR A 106 -19.89 -4.65 5.79
C TYR A 106 -19.41 -5.17 7.15
N GLN A 107 -20.31 -5.66 8.00
CA GLN A 107 -19.92 -6.28 9.28
C GLN A 107 -19.03 -7.51 9.07
N SER A 108 -19.36 -8.35 8.08
CA SER A 108 -18.52 -9.48 7.71
C SER A 108 -17.12 -9.02 7.29
N TYR A 109 -17.03 -7.98 6.44
CA TYR A 109 -15.74 -7.43 6.00
C TYR A 109 -14.92 -6.93 7.19
N LEU A 110 -15.54 -6.17 8.11
CA LEU A 110 -14.88 -5.66 9.31
C LEU A 110 -14.34 -6.78 10.21
N GLN A 111 -15.11 -7.86 10.41
CA GLN A 111 -14.68 -9.00 11.21
C GLN A 111 -13.43 -9.68 10.62
N HIS A 112 -13.43 -9.93 9.31
CA HIS A 112 -12.28 -10.55 8.63
C HIS A 112 -11.06 -9.63 8.68
N ARG A 113 -11.25 -8.34 8.38
CA ARG A 113 -10.18 -7.34 8.44
C ARG A 113 -9.57 -7.26 9.83
N GLN A 114 -10.39 -7.20 10.88
CA GLN A 114 -9.91 -7.14 12.26
C GLN A 114 -9.11 -8.39 12.66
N CYS A 115 -9.52 -9.57 12.19
CA CYS A 115 -8.76 -10.80 12.42
C CYS A 115 -7.38 -10.74 11.77
N MET A 116 -7.32 -10.27 10.52
CA MET A 116 -6.08 -10.10 9.76
C MET A 116 -5.16 -9.03 10.37
N GLU A 117 -5.69 -7.84 10.65
CA GLU A 117 -4.91 -6.70 11.17
C GLU A 117 -4.26 -6.98 12.53
N LYS A 118 -4.88 -7.81 13.39
CA LYS A 118 -4.29 -8.23 14.67
C LYS A 118 -2.96 -9.00 14.51
N GLN A 119 -2.69 -9.55 13.32
CA GLN A 119 -1.45 -10.27 13.01
C GLN A 119 -0.39 -9.37 12.37
N LEU A 120 -0.72 -8.11 12.07
CA LEU A 120 0.13 -7.21 11.31
C LEU A 120 0.80 -6.17 12.21
N LEU A 121 2.03 -5.80 11.85
CA LEU A 121 2.71 -4.67 12.44
C LEU A 121 2.19 -3.37 11.83
N LYS A 122 2.12 -2.31 12.64
CA LYS A 122 1.80 -0.99 12.12
C LYS A 122 2.98 -0.41 11.34
N PRO A 123 2.74 0.43 10.32
CA PRO A 123 3.81 1.12 9.60
C PRO A 123 4.61 2.02 10.55
N GLN A 124 5.90 2.21 10.27
CA GLN A 124 6.72 3.16 11.03
C GLN A 124 6.50 4.60 10.54
N LEU A 125 6.13 4.75 9.27
CA LEU A 125 5.82 6.02 8.63
C LEU A 125 4.69 5.81 7.61
N VAL A 126 3.69 6.68 7.67
CA VAL A 126 2.69 6.87 6.61
C VAL A 126 2.93 8.25 6.00
N ILE A 127 3.09 8.29 4.68
CA ILE A 127 3.19 9.52 3.90
C ILE A 127 1.85 9.69 3.19
N HIS A 128 1.09 10.70 3.58
CA HIS A 128 -0.18 11.04 2.97
C HIS A 128 -0.01 12.14 1.93
N LEU A 129 -0.31 11.83 0.67
CA LEU A 129 -0.34 12.81 -0.42
C LEU A 129 -1.70 13.51 -0.42
N ASN A 130 -1.74 14.74 0.11
CA ASN A 130 -2.94 15.55 0.15
C ASN A 130 -3.13 16.27 -1.18
N VAL A 131 -4.19 15.91 -1.91
CA VAL A 131 -4.52 16.42 -3.24
C VAL A 131 -5.97 16.86 -3.25
N GLY A 132 -6.23 18.04 -3.83
CA GLY A 132 -7.57 18.54 -4.08
C GLY A 132 -8.36 17.64 -5.02
N ILE A 133 -9.68 17.59 -4.81
CA ILE A 133 -10.57 16.70 -5.57
C ILE A 133 -10.50 16.98 -7.08
N GLU A 134 -10.50 18.25 -7.49
CA GLU A 134 -10.41 18.64 -8.91
C GLU A 134 -9.10 18.18 -9.55
N THR A 135 -7.97 18.38 -8.87
CA THR A 135 -6.65 17.91 -9.30
C THR A 135 -6.64 16.38 -9.46
N ALA A 136 -7.23 15.67 -8.50
CA ALA A 136 -7.30 14.20 -8.53
C ALA A 136 -8.15 13.70 -9.71
N ILE A 137 -9.30 14.33 -9.99
CA ILE A 137 -10.15 14.02 -11.15
C ILE A 137 -9.38 14.22 -12.45
N GLU A 138 -8.68 15.35 -12.57
CA GLU A 138 -7.90 15.67 -13.77
C GLU A 138 -6.81 14.61 -14.00
N ARG A 139 -6.07 14.22 -12.95
CA ARG A 139 -5.06 13.16 -13.03
C ARG A 139 -5.64 11.79 -13.39
N VAL A 140 -6.84 11.46 -12.89
CA VAL A 140 -7.55 10.24 -13.28
C VAL A 140 -7.90 10.26 -14.77
N ARG A 141 -8.40 11.39 -15.28
CA ARG A 141 -8.72 11.56 -16.70
C ARG A 141 -7.48 11.43 -17.58
N GLN A 142 -6.38 12.09 -17.22
CA GLN A 142 -5.11 12.02 -17.95
C GLN A 142 -4.52 10.60 -17.96
N ARG A 143 -4.68 9.85 -16.86
CA ARG A 143 -4.27 8.45 -16.78
C ARG A 143 -5.05 7.54 -17.74
N GLY A 144 -6.26 7.93 -18.14
CA GLY A 144 -7.00 7.33 -19.26
C GLY A 144 -7.44 5.88 -19.04
N ARG A 145 -7.58 5.41 -17.79
CA ARG A 145 -8.15 4.07 -17.53
C ARG A 145 -9.65 4.11 -17.78
N GLU A 146 -10.11 3.38 -18.78
CA GLU A 146 -11.52 3.38 -19.21
C GLU A 146 -12.50 3.09 -18.06
N CYS A 147 -12.16 2.13 -17.19
CA CYS A 147 -13.01 1.76 -16.06
C CYS A 147 -13.14 2.86 -15.00
N GLU A 148 -12.19 3.79 -14.90
CA GLU A 148 -12.20 4.86 -13.90
C GLU A 148 -12.90 6.14 -14.39
N SER A 149 -13.35 6.19 -15.65
CA SER A 149 -13.97 7.37 -16.26
C SER A 149 -15.25 7.85 -15.56
N GLY A 150 -15.94 6.95 -14.84
CA GLY A 150 -17.17 7.23 -14.09
C GLY A 150 -16.98 7.71 -12.65
N ILE A 151 -15.74 7.88 -12.17
CA ILE A 151 -15.49 8.31 -10.78
C ILE A 151 -16.03 9.74 -10.56
N SER A 152 -16.97 9.87 -9.64
CA SER A 152 -17.56 11.17 -9.28
C SER A 152 -16.70 11.94 -8.27
N GLY A 153 -16.76 13.27 -8.33
CA GLY A 153 -16.11 14.13 -7.33
C GLY A 153 -16.67 13.92 -5.92
N THR A 154 -17.97 13.60 -5.80
CA THR A 154 -18.60 13.25 -4.52
C THR A 154 -17.97 11.99 -3.92
N TYR A 155 -17.78 10.94 -4.72
CA TYR A 155 -17.13 9.71 -4.28
C TYR A 155 -15.68 9.96 -3.82
N LEU A 156 -14.90 10.74 -4.57
CA LEU A 156 -13.54 11.11 -4.15
C LEU A 156 -13.53 11.95 -2.86
N LYS A 157 -14.52 12.82 -2.67
CA LYS A 157 -14.67 13.60 -1.44
C LYS A 157 -14.99 12.71 -0.24
N SER A 158 -15.91 11.74 -0.39
CA SER A 158 -16.22 10.75 0.63
C SER A 158 -14.98 9.92 0.99
N LEU A 159 -14.24 9.44 -0.03
CA LEU A 159 -12.99 8.73 0.17
C LEU A 159 -11.95 9.58 0.90
N ASN A 160 -11.80 10.85 0.54
CA ASN A 160 -10.86 11.74 1.21
C ASN A 160 -11.20 11.90 2.70
N ASN A 161 -12.48 12.08 3.04
CA ASN A 161 -12.92 12.19 4.43
C ASN A 161 -12.66 10.90 5.22
N ALA A 162 -12.98 9.74 4.64
CA ALA A 162 -12.70 8.44 5.25
C ALA A 162 -11.19 8.24 5.46
N TYR A 163 -10.37 8.69 4.50
CA TYR A 163 -8.92 8.68 4.60
C TYR A 163 -8.42 9.53 5.78
N LEU A 164 -8.87 10.77 5.90
CA LEU A 164 -8.47 11.67 6.99
C LEU A 164 -8.81 11.09 8.37
N LYS A 165 -9.96 10.42 8.50
CA LYS A 165 -10.35 9.69 9.71
C LYS A 165 -9.38 8.56 10.04
N ILE A 166 -9.07 7.70 9.07
CA ILE A 166 -8.10 6.59 9.24
C ILE A 166 -6.72 7.10 9.62
N LEU A 167 -6.25 8.17 8.98
CA LEU A 167 -4.94 8.76 9.28
C LEU A 167 -4.89 9.29 10.72
N GLY A 168 -5.95 9.95 11.20
CA GLY A 168 -6.06 10.39 12.59
C GLY A 168 -6.04 9.24 13.60
N GLU A 169 -6.61 8.08 13.25
CA GLU A 169 -6.51 6.87 14.08
C GLU A 169 -5.09 6.29 14.10
N LEU A 170 -4.42 6.25 12.94
CA LEU A 170 -3.04 5.75 12.80
C LEU A 170 -2.03 6.64 13.52
N GLN A 171 -2.23 7.96 13.54
CA GLN A 171 -1.36 8.93 14.22
C GLN A 171 -1.11 8.65 15.71
N LYS A 172 -2.00 7.88 16.35
CA LYS A 172 -1.85 7.49 17.77
C LYS A 172 -0.60 6.64 18.00
N ASP A 173 -0.25 5.77 17.04
CA ASP A 173 0.83 4.78 17.19
C ASP A 173 1.85 4.80 16.04
N THR A 174 1.56 5.53 14.96
CA THR A 174 2.38 5.61 13.75
C THR A 174 2.68 7.06 13.40
N THR A 175 3.90 7.35 12.96
CA THR A 175 4.23 8.67 12.41
C THR A 175 3.49 8.86 11.08
N VAL A 176 2.69 9.92 10.97
CA VAL A 176 2.00 10.29 9.73
C VAL A 176 2.48 11.67 9.29
N GLU A 177 3.04 11.76 8.09
CA GLU A 177 3.41 13.03 7.45
C GLU A 177 2.44 13.29 6.29
N THR A 178 1.75 14.42 6.32
CA THR A 178 0.87 14.85 5.24
C THR A 178 1.57 15.92 4.41
N ILE A 179 1.55 15.75 3.08
CA ILE A 179 2.29 16.60 2.14
C ILE A 179 1.31 17.18 1.12
N PRO A 180 1.27 18.50 0.92
CA PRO A 180 0.56 19.10 -0.20
C PRO A 180 1.10 18.59 -1.54
N TRP A 181 0.22 18.03 -2.37
CA TRP A 181 0.60 17.29 -3.58
C TRP A 181 -0.23 17.67 -4.81
N ASP A 182 -0.79 18.88 -4.83
CA ASP A 182 -1.61 19.39 -5.93
C ASP A 182 -0.83 19.75 -7.19
N GLN A 183 0.42 20.19 -7.04
CA GLN A 183 1.22 20.63 -8.18
C GLN A 183 1.79 19.42 -8.91
N ASP A 184 1.80 19.50 -10.24
CA ASP A 184 2.60 18.59 -11.05
C ASP A 184 4.08 18.89 -10.80
N ARG A 185 4.86 17.83 -10.64
CA ARG A 185 6.27 17.90 -10.30
C ARG A 185 7.08 17.11 -11.31
N THR A 186 8.21 17.67 -11.68
CA THR A 186 9.26 16.97 -12.41
C THR A 186 9.85 15.85 -11.55
N GLU A 187 10.54 14.91 -12.19
CA GLU A 187 11.25 13.85 -11.48
C GLU A 187 12.23 14.43 -10.44
N ASP A 188 12.95 15.51 -10.77
CA ASP A 188 13.92 16.13 -9.87
C ASP A 188 13.25 16.75 -8.63
N GLU A 189 12.10 17.40 -8.79
CA GLU A 189 11.32 17.94 -7.66
C GLU A 189 10.77 16.83 -6.77
N ILE A 190 10.33 15.70 -7.36
CA ILE A 190 9.91 14.51 -6.59
C ILE A 190 11.11 13.96 -5.82
N GLN A 191 12.28 13.82 -6.46
CA GLN A 191 13.50 13.33 -5.80
C GLN A 191 13.98 14.26 -4.69
N PHE A 192 13.81 15.57 -4.85
CA PHE A 192 14.11 16.56 -3.83
C PHE A 192 13.21 16.37 -2.60
N GLU A 193 11.88 16.29 -2.79
CA GLU A 193 10.93 16.11 -1.70
C GLU A 193 11.15 14.76 -0.99
N VAL A 194 11.30 13.67 -1.76
CA VAL A 194 11.64 12.34 -1.24
C VAL A 194 12.93 12.39 -0.41
N SER A 195 13.97 13.09 -0.89
CA SER A 195 15.22 13.23 -0.15
C SER A 195 15.04 14.01 1.14
N ALA A 196 14.18 15.03 1.16
CA ALA A 196 13.88 15.81 2.35
C ALA A 196 13.14 14.96 3.40
N ILE A 197 12.15 14.17 3.00
CA ILE A 197 11.42 13.23 3.86
C ILE A 197 12.36 12.17 4.43
N CYS A 198 13.19 11.56 3.59
CA CYS A 198 14.16 10.56 4.05
C CYS A 198 15.12 11.12 5.11
N LYS A 199 15.53 12.39 4.99
CA LYS A 199 16.33 13.08 6.01
C LYS A 199 15.54 13.34 7.29
N ARG A 200 14.31 13.86 7.19
CA ARG A 200 13.43 14.15 8.34
C ARG A 200 13.16 12.90 9.18
N HIS A 201 12.93 11.77 8.51
CA HIS A 201 12.57 10.50 9.17
C HIS A 201 13.70 9.48 9.18
N ALA A 202 14.97 9.90 9.14
CA ALA A 202 16.12 9.00 9.02
C ALA A 202 16.13 7.84 10.05
N SER A 203 15.55 8.03 11.24
CA SER A 203 15.43 7.00 12.29
C SER A 203 14.37 5.91 12.00
N LYS A 204 13.45 6.14 11.06
CA LYS A 204 12.39 5.21 10.67
C LYS A 204 12.80 4.27 9.53
N PHE A 205 13.91 4.56 8.87
CA PHE A 205 14.50 3.68 7.86
C PHE A 205 15.42 2.68 8.55
N ILE A 206 15.45 1.45 8.02
CA ILE A 206 16.36 0.42 8.54
C ILE A 206 17.80 0.91 8.35
N ARG A 207 18.51 1.13 9.46
CA ARG A 207 19.93 1.50 9.44
C ARG A 207 20.77 0.29 9.07
N HIS A 208 21.65 0.43 8.09
CA HIS A 208 22.50 -0.66 7.60
C HIS A 208 23.85 -0.73 8.31
N GLU A 209 23.94 -0.36 9.58
CA GLU A 209 25.14 -0.64 10.37
C GLU A 209 25.05 -2.06 10.91
N GLY A 210 25.82 -3.00 10.34
CA GLY A 210 26.19 -4.23 11.04
C GLY A 210 25.50 -5.55 10.67
N LEU A 211 24.81 -5.69 9.52
CA LEU A 211 24.43 -7.02 9.03
C LEU A 211 25.65 -7.72 8.37
N SER A 212 26.58 -8.17 9.21
CA SER A 212 27.54 -9.20 8.81
C SER A 212 26.75 -10.42 8.35
N HIS A 213 26.91 -10.78 7.07
CA HIS A 213 26.28 -11.97 6.52
C HIS A 213 26.66 -13.18 7.38
N PRO A 214 25.73 -14.10 7.73
CA PRO A 214 26.14 -15.41 8.18
C PRO A 214 26.97 -16.00 7.03
N LYS A 215 28.28 -16.16 7.25
CA LYS A 215 29.15 -16.87 6.33
C LYS A 215 28.49 -18.22 6.08
N THR A 216 28.03 -18.45 4.85
CA THR A 216 27.63 -19.77 4.39
C THR A 216 28.83 -20.68 4.62
N GLN A 217 28.73 -21.58 5.60
CA GLN A 217 29.70 -22.65 5.74
C GLN A 217 29.64 -23.48 4.46
N PRO A 218 30.76 -23.79 3.80
CA PRO A 218 30.74 -24.66 2.65
C PRO A 218 30.22 -26.02 3.08
N THR A 219 29.08 -26.42 2.49
CA THR A 219 28.54 -27.77 2.58
C THR A 219 29.64 -28.78 2.26
N GLN A 220 30.05 -29.54 3.28
CA GLN A 220 30.86 -30.73 3.07
C GLN A 220 30.05 -31.69 2.18
N GLN A 221 30.51 -31.89 0.95
CA GLN A 221 29.99 -32.93 0.07
C GLN A 221 30.23 -34.28 0.74
N SER A 222 29.16 -34.91 1.22
CA SER A 222 29.15 -36.32 1.61
C SER A 222 29.30 -37.19 0.35
N ALA A 223 30.37 -38.00 0.32
CA ALA A 223 30.65 -38.95 -0.75
C ALA A 223 29.52 -40.00 -0.92
N PRO A 224 29.25 -40.49 -2.14
CA PRO A 224 28.17 -41.45 -2.38
C PRO A 224 28.48 -42.84 -1.79
N ARG A 225 27.53 -43.38 -1.02
CA ARG A 225 27.54 -44.77 -0.56
C ARG A 225 27.38 -45.72 -1.76
N GLN A 226 28.33 -46.64 -1.93
CA GLN A 226 28.19 -47.77 -2.85
C GLN A 226 27.05 -48.68 -2.37
N MET A 227 26.12 -49.00 -3.26
CA MET A 227 25.12 -50.05 -3.06
C MET A 227 25.79 -51.42 -3.23
N VAL A 228 25.72 -52.24 -2.18
CA VAL A 228 26.06 -53.66 -2.26
C VAL A 228 24.80 -54.40 -2.72
N ALA A 229 24.91 -55.13 -3.83
CA ALA A 229 23.88 -56.02 -4.33
C ALA A 229 23.97 -57.38 -3.62
N THR A 230 22.83 -57.89 -3.19
CA THR A 230 22.54 -59.32 -2.93
C THR A 230 21.08 -59.57 -3.25
#